data_AF-A0A955YUA1-F1
#
_entry.id   AF-A0A955YUA1-F1
#
_cell.length_a   1.000
_cell.length_b   1.000
_cell.length_c   1.000
_cell.angle_alpha   90.00
_cell.angle_beta   90.00
_cell.angle_gamma   90.00
#
_symmetry.space_group_name_H-M   'P 1'
#
loop_
_entity.id
_entity.type
_entity.pdbx_description
1 polymer ?
#
loop_
_entity_poly.entity_id
_entity_poly.type
_entity_poly.pdbx_seq_one_letter_code
_entity_poly.pdbx_strand_id
1 'polypeptide(L)'
;AFYLGGVDTIRGYLQDALIPQDVAERVIGDLALSPNQVARAADAFALLRAELRFPIVGNLQGGVFTDVGNAWADPTRLLEDFTLRPTAGAGLRYATPVGPLAIDYGILLHRRRALDEGFGAFHFSIGLF
;
A
#
# COMPACT_ATOMS: atom_id res chain seq x y z
N ALA A 1 -4.44 14.67 8.13
CA ALA A 1 -4.81 13.26 7.90
C ALA A 1 -4.12 12.73 6.64
N PHE A 2 -3.46 11.60 6.78
CA PHE A 2 -2.83 10.80 5.74
C PHE A 2 -3.67 9.54 5.50
N TYR A 3 -3.61 9.02 4.28
CA TYR A 3 -4.22 7.76 3.88
C TYR A 3 -3.19 6.96 3.09
N LEU A 4 -3.11 5.66 3.40
CA LEU A 4 -2.15 4.76 2.77
C LEU A 4 -2.88 3.60 2.10
N GLY A 5 -2.25 3.07 1.06
CA GLY A 5 -2.80 2.08 0.13
C GLY A 5 -3.07 2.71 -1.24
N GLY A 6 -2.74 2.01 -2.32
CA GLY A 6 -2.87 2.53 -3.68
C GLY A 6 -1.54 2.68 -4.43
N VAL A 7 -1.62 3.23 -5.64
CA VAL A 7 -0.47 3.44 -6.56
C VAL A 7 0.58 4.39 -5.96
N ASP A 8 0.14 5.42 -5.24
CA ASP A 8 1.01 6.51 -4.79
C ASP A 8 1.67 6.25 -3.43
N THR A 9 1.23 5.21 -2.72
CA THR A 9 1.71 4.90 -1.37
C THR A 9 2.19 3.45 -1.26
N ILE A 10 1.33 2.54 -0.79
CA ILE A 10 1.68 1.13 -0.59
C ILE A 10 0.84 0.27 -1.55
N ARG A 11 1.49 -0.21 -2.62
CA ARG A 11 0.85 -1.11 -3.58
C ARG A 11 0.62 -2.47 -2.93
N GLY A 12 -0.42 -3.18 -3.37
CA GLY A 12 -0.92 -4.39 -2.73
C GLY A 12 -2.07 -4.16 -1.74
N TYR A 13 -2.22 -2.93 -1.22
CA TYR A 13 -3.49 -2.47 -0.67
C TYR A 13 -4.35 -1.81 -1.75
N LEU A 14 -5.67 -1.84 -1.60
CA LEU A 14 -6.57 -0.97 -2.37
C LEU A 14 -6.34 0.50 -1.98
N GLN A 15 -6.84 1.43 -2.80
CA GLN A 15 -6.72 2.87 -2.53
C GLN A 15 -7.21 3.19 -1.11
N ASP A 16 -6.36 3.86 -0.34
CA ASP A 16 -6.63 4.31 1.04
C ASP A 16 -7.05 3.19 2.01
N ALA A 17 -6.80 1.92 1.67
CA ALA A 17 -7.31 0.76 2.39
C ALA A 17 -6.35 0.20 3.44
N LEU A 18 -5.25 0.88 3.77
CA LEU A 18 -4.47 0.54 4.95
C LEU A 18 -5.23 0.99 6.21
N ILE A 19 -5.34 0.11 7.20
CA ILE A 19 -5.86 0.46 8.55
C ILE A 19 -4.65 0.86 9.41
N PRO A 20 -4.66 2.07 10.02
CA PRO A 20 -3.59 2.51 10.93
C PRO A 20 -3.30 1.48 12.02
N GLN A 21 -2.04 1.39 12.46
CA GLN A 21 -1.57 0.33 13.35
C GLN A 21 -2.35 0.26 14.68
N ASP A 22 -2.51 1.40 15.34
CA ASP A 22 -3.23 1.53 16.61
C ASP A 22 -4.73 1.24 16.48
N VAL A 23 -5.32 1.55 15.32
CA VAL A 23 -6.71 1.20 15.00
C VAL A 23 -6.83 -0.30 14.72
N ALA A 24 -5.89 -0.87 13.98
CA ALA A 24 -5.84 -2.29 13.69
C ALA A 24 -5.70 -3.15 14.95
N GLU A 25 -4.86 -2.75 15.90
CA GLU A 25 -4.72 -3.42 17.20
C GLU A 25 -6.03 -3.45 17.97
N ARG A 26 -6.76 -2.31 17.99
CA ARG A 26 -8.08 -2.24 18.63
C ARG A 26 -9.09 -3.18 17.99
N VAL A 27 -9.14 -3.23 16.66
CA VAL A 27 -10.04 -4.13 15.93
C VAL A 27 -9.70 -5.59 16.17
N ILE A 28 -8.42 -5.93 16.22
CA ILE A 28 -7.97 -7.32 16.49
C ILE A 28 -8.27 -7.71 17.94
N GLY A 29 -8.15 -6.77 18.88
CA GLY A 29 -8.39 -7.00 20.31
C GLY A 29 -9.87 -7.00 20.71
N ASP A 30 -10.75 -6.39 19.91
CA ASP A 30 -12.18 -6.28 20.18
C ASP A 30 -13.02 -6.82 19.01
N LEU A 31 -13.55 -8.03 19.19
CA LEU A 31 -14.35 -8.75 18.21
C LEU A 31 -15.69 -8.05 17.86
N ALA A 32 -16.09 -7.02 18.60
CA ALA A 32 -17.28 -6.22 18.28
C ALA A 32 -17.00 -5.17 17.19
N LEU A 33 -15.74 -4.85 16.90
CA LEU A 33 -15.36 -3.90 15.87
C LEU A 33 -15.18 -4.61 14.51
N SER A 34 -15.85 -4.10 13.49
CA SER A 34 -15.64 -4.57 12.11
C SER A 34 -14.48 -3.80 11.45
N PRO A 35 -13.50 -4.48 10.82
CA PRO A 35 -12.44 -3.84 10.02
C PRO A 35 -12.97 -2.94 8.90
N ASN A 36 -14.21 -3.15 8.46
CA ASN A 36 -14.84 -2.36 7.40
C ASN A 36 -15.54 -1.09 7.92
N GLN A 37 -15.58 -0.88 9.24
CA GLN A 37 -16.27 0.24 9.88
C GLN A 37 -15.34 1.12 10.72
N VAL A 38 -14.03 1.03 10.47
CA VAL A 38 -13.04 1.85 11.18
C VAL A 38 -12.48 2.97 10.33
N ALA A 39 -12.05 4.04 11.00
CA ALA A 39 -11.37 5.14 10.36
C ALA A 39 -10.01 4.69 9.80
N ARG A 40 -9.70 5.18 8.60
CA ARG A 40 -8.43 4.92 7.89
C ARG A 40 -7.50 6.13 7.85
N ALA A 41 -7.98 7.26 8.37
CA ALA A 41 -7.21 8.47 8.53
C ALA A 41 -6.11 8.27 9.58
N ALA A 42 -4.91 8.71 9.26
CA ALA A 42 -3.76 8.73 10.16
C ALA A 42 -3.21 10.14 10.33
N ASP A 43 -2.57 10.43 11.46
CA ASP A 43 -1.87 11.71 11.68
C ASP A 43 -0.34 11.56 11.60
N ALA A 44 0.17 10.33 11.57
CA ALA A 44 1.57 10.02 11.27
C ALA A 44 1.68 8.82 10.31
N PHE A 45 2.72 8.79 9.49
CA PHE A 45 3.05 7.64 8.65
C PHE A 45 4.56 7.53 8.41
N ALA A 46 5.00 6.32 8.06
CA ALA A 46 6.34 6.05 7.57
C ALA A 46 6.22 5.22 6.28
N LEU A 47 6.98 5.57 5.25
CA LEU A 47 6.90 4.92 3.95
C LEU A 47 8.24 4.95 3.23
N LEU A 48 8.69 3.76 2.83
CA LEU A 48 9.80 3.55 1.91
C LEU A 48 9.25 2.80 0.69
N ARG A 49 9.58 3.29 -0.50
CA ARG A 49 9.23 2.64 -1.78
C ARG A 49 10.49 2.45 -2.60
N ALA A 50 10.70 1.25 -3.09
CA ALA A 50 11.82 0.92 -3.97
C ALA A 50 11.29 0.19 -5.20
N GLU A 51 11.72 0.62 -6.38
CA GLU A 51 11.31 0.03 -7.65
C GLU A 51 12.52 -0.09 -8.58
N LEU A 52 12.70 -1.28 -9.13
CA LEU A 52 13.67 -1.55 -10.19
C LEU A 52 12.91 -1.68 -11.51
N ARG A 53 13.21 -0.76 -12.44
CA ARG A 53 12.65 -0.76 -13.80
C ARG A 53 13.68 -1.27 -14.79
N PHE A 54 13.23 -2.04 -15.77
CA PHE A 54 14.08 -2.59 -16.82
C PHE A 54 13.36 -2.61 -18.18
N PRO A 55 14.09 -2.42 -19.30
CA PRO A 55 13.50 -2.51 -20.63
C PRO A 55 13.06 -3.94 -20.93
N ILE A 56 11.91 -4.10 -21.59
CA ILE A 56 11.46 -5.39 -22.17
C ILE A 56 11.62 -5.34 -23.69
N VAL A 57 10.88 -4.45 -24.36
CA VAL A 57 10.93 -4.27 -25.81
C VAL A 57 10.35 -2.92 -26.22
N GLY A 58 11.05 -2.18 -27.09
CA GLY A 58 10.60 -0.86 -27.56
C GLY A 58 10.19 0.05 -26.41
N ASN A 59 8.91 0.44 -26.38
CA ASN A 59 8.34 1.33 -25.36
C ASN A 59 7.77 0.61 -24.13
N LEU A 60 7.92 -0.71 -24.05
CA LEU A 60 7.48 -1.54 -22.93
C LEU A 60 8.62 -1.77 -21.94
N GLN A 61 8.37 -1.46 -20.68
CA GLN A 61 9.27 -1.70 -19.55
C GLN A 61 8.58 -2.60 -18.51
N GLY A 62 9.38 -3.42 -17.86
CA GLY A 62 8.99 -4.17 -16.67
C GLY A 62 9.44 -3.44 -15.41
N GLY A 63 8.76 -3.73 -14.31
CA GLY A 63 9.13 -3.26 -12.98
C GLY A 63 8.93 -4.36 -11.95
N VAL A 64 9.84 -4.44 -10.99
CA VAL A 64 9.61 -5.13 -9.72
C VAL A 64 9.79 -4.13 -8.60
N PHE A 65 8.95 -4.22 -7.57
CA PHE A 65 8.95 -3.24 -6.49
C PHE A 65 8.73 -3.88 -5.14
N THR A 66 9.10 -3.11 -4.11
CA THR A 66 8.73 -3.35 -2.71
C THR A 66 8.32 -2.01 -2.10
N ASP A 67 7.20 -2.01 -1.38
CA ASP A 67 6.76 -0.86 -0.60
C ASP A 67 6.68 -1.31 0.87
N VAL A 68 7.33 -0.58 1.76
CA VAL A 68 7.40 -0.86 3.20
C VAL A 68 6.94 0.37 3.95
N GLY A 69 5.80 0.29 4.61
CA GLY A 69 5.27 1.45 5.35
C GLY A 69 4.13 1.10 6.28
N ASN A 70 3.72 2.06 7.11
CA ASN A 70 2.54 1.97 7.95
C ASN A 70 2.07 3.37 8.35
N ALA A 71 0.91 3.44 9.00
CA ALA A 71 0.32 4.69 9.46
C ALA A 71 -0.22 4.55 10.89
N TRP A 72 -0.36 5.66 11.61
CA TRP A 72 -0.85 5.73 12.99
C TRP A 72 -1.85 6.88 13.13
N ALA A 73 -3.01 6.61 13.74
CA ALA A 73 -4.02 7.63 14.01
C ALA A 73 -3.58 8.57 15.12
N ASP A 74 -2.91 8.04 16.14
CA ASP A 74 -2.22 8.81 17.17
C ASP A 74 -0.70 8.79 16.95
N PRO A 75 -0.04 9.94 16.69
CA PRO A 75 1.41 10.02 16.49
C PRO A 75 2.25 9.50 17.65
N THR A 76 1.73 9.50 18.89
CA THR A 76 2.46 8.96 20.04
C THR A 76 2.65 7.44 19.92
N ARG A 77 1.68 6.75 19.30
CA ARG A 77 1.72 5.30 19.09
C ARG A 77 2.81 4.87 18.11
N LEU A 78 3.23 5.77 17.21
CA LEU A 78 4.39 5.53 16.33
C LEU A 78 5.68 5.34 17.13
N LEU A 79 5.83 6.05 18.26
CA LEU A 79 7.00 5.95 19.13
C LEU A 79 6.95 4.71 20.04
N GLU A 80 5.75 4.23 20.36
CA GLU A 80 5.53 3.01 21.16
C GLU A 80 5.68 1.74 20.32
N ASP A 81 5.09 1.71 19.12
CA ASP A 81 5.14 0.59 18.19
C ASP A 81 5.43 1.07 16.77
N PHE A 82 6.68 0.90 16.35
CA PHE A 82 7.15 1.20 14.99
C PHE A 82 7.04 -0.01 14.05
N THR A 83 5.88 -0.66 14.01
CA THR A 83 5.63 -1.79 13.11
C THR A 83 5.42 -1.30 11.66
N LEU A 84 6.15 -1.89 10.71
CA LEU A 84 6.01 -1.61 9.27
C LEU A 84 5.35 -2.77 8.53
N ARG A 85 4.63 -2.44 7.45
CA ARG A 85 3.90 -3.40 6.62
C ARG A 85 4.60 -3.54 5.26
N PRO A 86 5.30 -4.66 5.01
CA PRO A 86 5.98 -4.87 3.74
C PRO A 86 5.04 -5.45 2.68
N THR A 87 5.21 -4.97 1.46
CA THR A 87 4.53 -5.44 0.25
C THR A 87 5.58 -5.61 -0.86
N ALA A 88 5.29 -6.47 -1.82
CA ALA A 88 6.12 -6.58 -3.02
C ALA A 88 5.24 -6.80 -4.23
N GLY A 89 5.75 -6.55 -5.41
CA GLY A 89 4.99 -6.75 -6.62
C GLY A 89 5.78 -6.56 -7.88
N ALA A 90 5.05 -6.65 -8.98
CA ALA A 90 5.58 -6.44 -10.30
C ALA A 90 4.58 -5.66 -11.14
N GLY A 91 5.08 -5.08 -12.22
CA GLY A 91 4.23 -4.36 -13.14
C GLY A 91 4.86 -4.08 -14.48
N LEU A 92 4.05 -3.50 -15.35
CA LEU A 92 4.41 -3.09 -16.69
C LEU A 92 4.23 -1.59 -16.82
N ARG A 93 5.07 -0.97 -17.65
CA ARG A 93 4.95 0.43 -18.03
C ARG A 93 5.05 0.54 -19.53
N TYR A 94 4.15 1.31 -20.13
CA TYR A 94 4.10 1.50 -21.57
C TYR A 94 4.04 2.98 -21.92
N ALA A 95 5.01 3.47 -22.68
CA ALA A 95 5.04 4.86 -23.11
C ALA A 95 4.05 5.08 -24.27
N THR A 96 3.03 5.93 -24.03
CA THR A 96 2.06 6.35 -25.05
C THR A 96 2.24 7.85 -25.36
N PRO A 97 1.71 8.35 -26.49
CA PRO A 97 1.75 9.78 -26.81
C PRO A 97 1.08 10.69 -25.78
N VAL A 98 0.09 10.17 -25.03
CA VAL A 98 -0.67 10.94 -24.02
C VAL A 98 -0.09 10.83 -22.60
N GLY A 99 0.97 10.04 -22.42
CA GLY A 99 1.63 9.81 -21.13
C GLY A 99 2.01 8.35 -20.93
N PRO A 100 2.87 8.04 -19.94
CA PRO A 100 3.16 6.66 -19.59
C PRO A 100 1.95 6.03 -18.90
N LEU A 101 1.65 4.79 -19.26
CA LEU A 101 0.66 3.93 -18.64
C LEU A 101 1.38 2.95 -17.72
N ALA A 102 0.86 2.74 -16.52
CA ALA A 102 1.37 1.72 -15.60
C ALA A 102 0.28 0.76 -15.15
N ILE A 103 0.67 -0.50 -15.05
CA ILE A 103 -0.12 -1.57 -14.46
C ILE A 103 0.76 -2.23 -13.40
N ASP A 104 0.25 -2.33 -12.18
CA ASP A 104 0.95 -2.95 -11.05
C ASP A 104 0.06 -4.00 -10.38
N TYR A 105 0.67 -5.10 -9.95
CA TYR A 105 0.06 -6.02 -9.00
C TYR A 105 0.98 -6.17 -7.79
N GLY A 106 0.51 -5.70 -6.64
CA GLY A 106 1.20 -5.84 -5.37
C GLY A 106 0.57 -6.91 -4.51
N ILE A 107 1.38 -7.58 -3.70
CA ILE A 107 0.96 -8.58 -2.71
C ILE A 107 1.35 -8.12 -1.30
N LEU A 108 0.50 -8.44 -0.33
CA LEU A 108 0.79 -8.23 1.07
C LEU A 108 1.68 -9.37 1.58
N LEU A 109 2.92 -9.07 1.97
CA LEU A 109 3.86 -10.11 2.44
C LEU A 109 3.53 -10.61 3.85
N HIS A 110 2.85 -9.78 4.65
CA HIS A 110 2.42 -10.14 6.00
C HIS A 110 0.94 -9.80 6.25
N ARG A 111 0.05 -10.66 5.78
CA ARG A 111 -1.41 -10.47 5.85
C ARG A 111 -1.98 -10.61 7.26
N ARG A 112 -2.76 -9.63 7.71
CA ARG A 112 -3.61 -9.68 8.91
C ARG A 112 -4.99 -10.21 8.52
N ARG A 113 -5.14 -11.54 8.56
CA ARG A 113 -6.42 -12.20 8.26
C ARG A 113 -7.56 -11.73 9.17
N ALA A 114 -7.26 -11.38 10.41
CA ALA A 114 -8.22 -10.83 11.37
C ALA A 114 -8.82 -9.48 10.93
N LEU A 115 -8.17 -8.77 10.00
CA LEU A 115 -8.65 -7.50 9.43
C LEU A 115 -9.27 -7.66 8.04
N ASP A 116 -9.51 -8.90 7.60
CA ASP A 116 -9.99 -9.22 6.25
C ASP A 116 -9.10 -8.63 5.13
N GLU A 117 -7.78 -8.54 5.39
CA GLU A 117 -6.85 -8.08 4.37
C GLU A 117 -6.77 -9.09 3.22
N GLY A 118 -7.00 -8.59 1.99
CA GLY A 118 -6.86 -9.33 0.75
C GLY A 118 -5.44 -9.88 0.54
N PHE A 119 -5.25 -10.68 -0.50
CA PHE A 119 -3.92 -11.19 -0.86
C PHE A 119 -3.01 -10.10 -1.44
N GLY A 120 -3.61 -9.20 -2.21
CA GLY A 120 -2.93 -8.16 -2.96
C GLY A 120 -3.96 -7.31 -3.70
N ALA A 121 -3.48 -6.35 -4.49
CA ALA A 121 -4.31 -5.42 -5.22
C ALA A 121 -3.73 -5.12 -6.60
N PHE A 122 -4.63 -5.00 -7.57
CA PHE A 122 -4.34 -4.53 -8.91
C PHE A 122 -4.44 -3.01 -8.96
N HIS A 123 -3.55 -2.40 -9.74
CA HIS A 123 -3.37 -0.96 -9.83
C HIS A 123 -3.18 -0.54 -11.27
N PHE A 124 -3.76 0.61 -11.61
CA PHE A 124 -3.69 1.21 -12.93
C PHE A 124 -3.50 2.73 -12.81
N SER A 125 -2.59 3.29 -13.58
CA SER A 125 -2.39 4.73 -13.66
C SER A 125 -1.98 5.18 -15.06
N ILE A 126 -2.29 6.44 -15.36
CA ILE A 126 -1.86 7.15 -16.56
C ILE A 126 -1.26 8.48 -16.09
N GLY A 127 -0.10 8.85 -16.62
CA GLY A 127 0.54 10.13 -16.30
C GLY A 127 1.69 9.98 -15.31
N LEU A 128 1.83 10.89 -14.37
CA LEU A 128 2.93 10.87 -13.40
C LEU A 128 2.61 9.86 -12.28
N PHE A 129 3.52 8.92 -12.06
CA PHE A 129 3.49 7.89 -11.02
C PHE A 129 4.91 7.52 -10.57
#